data_AF-A0A081CSL4-F1
#
_entry.id   AF-A0A081CSL4-F1
#
_cell.length_a   1.000
_cell.length_b   1.000
_cell.length_c   1.000
_cell.angle_alpha   90.00
_cell.angle_beta   90.00
_cell.angle_gamma   90.00
#
_symmetry.space_group_name_H-M   'P 1'
#
loop_
_entity.id
_entity.type
_entity.pdbx_description
1 polymer ?
#
loop_
_entity_poly.entity_id
_entity_poly.type
_entity_poly.pdbx_seq_one_letter_code
_entity_poly.pdbx_strand_id
1 'polypeptide(L)'
;MPVSKTISFKRLSILVALFGLSPPVLAEETGLPAGLWQVRIFTPIPTPELKNDEQVFQICYDEAAIKAHMNPVLPKAQAAKCDLDFTDMGDLAFDATCKDGDHRLRISQAAEGFWRGTYRFVGKAPGTMLEPAVELKKIADTCE
;
A
#
# COMPACT_ATOMS: atom_id res chain seq x y z
N MET A 1 -2.20 -66.20 -56.28
CA MET A 1 -1.35 -65.90 -55.10
C MET A 1 -1.70 -64.52 -54.57
N PRO A 2 -2.38 -64.38 -53.42
CA PRO A 2 -2.47 -63.10 -52.72
C PRO A 2 -1.61 -63.12 -51.44
N VAL A 3 -0.84 -62.05 -51.24
CA VAL A 3 0.11 -61.87 -50.14
C VAL A 3 -0.55 -61.15 -48.95
N SER A 4 -0.40 -61.80 -47.80
CA SER A 4 -0.54 -61.45 -46.38
C SER A 4 -0.58 -59.96 -45.92
N LYS A 5 -1.56 -59.71 -45.02
CA LYS A 5 -1.56 -58.96 -43.74
C LYS A 5 -0.92 -57.56 -43.65
N THR A 6 -1.68 -56.60 -43.12
CA THR A 6 -1.50 -56.10 -41.72
C THR A 6 -2.63 -55.14 -41.28
N ILE A 7 -3.15 -55.37 -40.08
CA ILE A 7 -4.01 -54.45 -39.32
C ILE A 7 -3.10 -53.44 -38.61
N SER A 8 -3.38 -52.14 -38.72
CA SER A 8 -2.69 -51.11 -37.94
C SER A 8 -3.71 -50.12 -37.36
N PHE A 9 -3.94 -50.25 -36.06
CA PHE A 9 -4.65 -49.28 -35.22
C PHE A 9 -3.83 -47.98 -35.15
N LYS A 10 -4.35 -46.86 -35.62
CA LYS A 10 -3.81 -45.53 -35.34
C LYS A 10 -4.82 -44.66 -34.60
N ARG A 11 -4.64 -44.71 -33.27
CA ARG A 11 -4.60 -43.61 -32.29
C ARG A 11 -5.54 -42.42 -32.54
N LEU A 12 -6.57 -42.40 -31.70
CA LEU A 12 -7.38 -41.25 -31.29
C LEU A 12 -6.46 -40.18 -30.66
N SER A 13 -6.34 -39.00 -31.28
CA SER A 13 -5.68 -37.83 -30.69
C SER A 13 -6.75 -36.83 -30.27
N ILE A 14 -7.10 -36.85 -28.97
CA ILE A 14 -7.89 -35.80 -28.33
C ILE A 14 -6.92 -34.66 -28.02
N LEU A 15 -7.00 -33.55 -28.78
CA LEU A 15 -6.36 -32.29 -28.42
C LEU A 15 -7.21 -31.64 -27.31
N VAL A 16 -6.72 -31.71 -26.07
CA VAL A 16 -7.19 -30.83 -24.99
C VAL A 16 -6.46 -29.51 -25.17
N ALA A 17 -7.16 -28.49 -25.66
CA ALA A 17 -6.69 -27.12 -25.62
C ALA A 17 -6.71 -26.65 -24.16
N LEU A 18 -5.54 -26.71 -23.51
CA LEU A 18 -5.28 -26.02 -22.25
C LEU A 18 -5.33 -24.52 -22.53
N PHE A 19 -6.50 -23.92 -22.32
CA PHE A 19 -6.60 -22.49 -22.07
C PHE A 19 -5.70 -22.18 -20.87
N GLY A 20 -4.59 -21.49 -21.13
CA GLY A 20 -3.80 -20.83 -20.11
C GLY A 20 -4.62 -19.71 -19.50
N LEU A 21 -5.57 -20.07 -18.65
CA LEU A 21 -6.11 -19.16 -17.65
C LEU A 21 -5.01 -19.04 -16.60
N SER A 22 -4.13 -18.06 -16.77
CA SER A 22 -3.42 -17.50 -15.64
C SER A 22 -4.47 -17.25 -14.56
N PRO A 23 -4.32 -17.77 -13.33
CA PRO A 23 -5.24 -17.43 -12.27
C PRO A 23 -5.31 -15.90 -12.20
N PRO A 24 -6.49 -15.30 -11.95
CA PRO A 24 -6.51 -13.91 -11.57
C PRO A 24 -5.62 -13.81 -10.34
N VAL A 25 -4.47 -13.16 -10.49
CA VAL A 25 -3.78 -12.59 -9.35
C VAL A 25 -4.75 -11.53 -8.86
N LEU A 26 -5.66 -11.94 -7.97
CA LEU A 26 -6.26 -11.02 -7.03
C LEU A 26 -5.08 -10.50 -6.23
N ALA A 27 -4.46 -9.44 -6.75
CA ALA A 27 -3.58 -8.60 -5.96
C ALA A 27 -4.48 -8.13 -4.83
N GLU A 28 -4.30 -8.72 -3.65
CA GLU A 28 -4.77 -8.14 -2.42
C GLU A 28 -4.06 -6.78 -2.38
N GLU A 29 -4.76 -5.72 -2.79
CA GLU A 29 -4.19 -4.37 -2.88
C GLU A 29 -3.94 -3.90 -1.45
N THR A 30 -2.72 -4.17 -0.99
CA THR A 30 -2.29 -4.08 0.41
C THR A 30 -1.72 -2.70 0.74
N GLY A 31 -2.20 -1.65 0.07
CA GLY A 31 -1.74 -0.28 0.28
C GLY A 31 -0.62 0.14 -0.67
N LEU A 32 0.47 0.73 -0.13
CA LEU A 32 1.56 1.26 -0.97
C LEU A 32 2.41 0.14 -1.58
N PRO A 33 2.90 0.30 -2.82
CA PRO A 33 3.80 -0.70 -3.39
C PRO A 33 5.12 -0.76 -2.62
N ALA A 34 5.72 -1.95 -2.58
CA ALA A 34 6.97 -2.16 -1.85
C ALA A 34 8.10 -1.26 -2.36
N GLY A 35 8.94 -0.79 -1.44
CA GLY A 35 10.15 -0.03 -1.75
C GLY A 35 10.59 0.92 -0.64
N LEU A 36 11.59 1.74 -0.97
CA LEU A 36 12.04 2.83 -0.11
C LEU A 36 11.24 4.09 -0.44
N TRP A 37 10.65 4.69 0.59
CA TRP A 37 9.79 5.86 0.46
C TRP A 37 10.34 7.03 1.26
N GLN A 38 10.27 8.22 0.69
CA GLN A 38 10.41 9.48 1.40
C GLN A 38 9.02 9.98 1.80
N VAL A 39 8.84 10.24 3.09
CA VAL A 39 7.64 10.85 3.67
C VAL A 39 7.95 12.31 3.99
N ARG A 40 7.05 13.21 3.58
CA ARG A 40 7.11 14.64 3.90
C ARG A 40 5.80 15.04 4.56
N ILE A 41 5.87 15.68 5.72
CA ILE A 41 4.71 16.18 6.47
C ILE A 41 4.83 17.69 6.55
N PHE A 42 3.78 18.39 6.13
CA PHE A 42 3.72 19.85 6.13
C PHE A 42 2.67 20.29 7.14
N THR A 43 3.14 20.89 8.23
CA THR A 43 2.26 21.49 9.24
C THR A 43 2.28 23.00 9.07
N PRO A 44 1.13 23.65 8.79
CA PRO A 44 1.09 25.09 8.69
C PRO A 44 1.42 25.71 10.05
N ILE A 45 2.37 26.64 10.06
CA ILE A 45 2.65 27.47 11.23
C ILE A 45 1.69 28.65 11.16
N PRO A 46 0.95 29.00 12.23
CA PRO A 46 0.01 30.11 12.23
C PRO A 46 0.74 31.47 12.27
N THR A 47 1.51 31.78 11.21
CA THR A 47 2.14 33.09 11.00
C THR A 47 1.65 33.72 9.69
N PRO A 48 1.62 35.07 9.59
CA PRO A 48 1.14 35.78 8.40
C PRO A 48 1.87 35.42 7.11
N GLU A 49 3.12 34.95 7.21
CA GLU A 49 3.97 34.59 6.09
C GLU A 49 3.66 33.21 5.48
N LEU A 50 2.66 32.48 6.01
CA LEU A 50 2.24 31.15 5.52
C LEU A 50 3.41 30.15 5.45
N LYS A 51 4.24 30.12 6.49
CA LYS A 51 5.34 29.15 6.60
C LYS A 51 4.80 27.78 7.00
N ASN A 52 5.46 26.73 6.49
CA ASN A 52 5.22 25.35 6.89
C ASN A 52 6.40 24.86 7.72
N ASP A 53 6.09 24.16 8.81
CA ASP A 53 7.04 23.26 9.43
C ASP A 53 7.06 21.96 8.62
N GLU A 54 8.23 21.58 8.15
CA GLU A 54 8.42 20.41 7.28
C GLU A 54 9.21 19.35 8.01
N GLN A 55 8.61 18.16 8.14
CA GLN A 55 9.29 16.97 8.61
C GLN A 55 9.51 16.03 7.43
N VAL A 56 10.77 15.62 7.20
CA VAL A 56 11.14 14.68 6.15
C VAL A 56 11.84 13.47 6.76
N PHE A 57 11.39 12.28 6.42
CA PHE A 57 12.04 11.03 6.80
C PHE A 57 11.85 9.96 5.73
N GLN A 58 12.59 8.86 5.85
CA GLN A 58 12.48 7.72 4.94
C GLN A 58 11.92 6.52 5.69
N ILE A 59 11.12 5.72 4.98
CA ILE A 59 10.60 4.45 5.47
C ILE A 59 10.91 3.35 4.47
N CYS A 60 11.30 2.19 4.99
CA CYS A 60 11.26 0.96 4.22
C CYS A 60 9.83 0.40 4.30
N TYR A 61 9.18 0.24 3.14
CA TYR A 61 7.88 -0.40 3.01
C TYR A 61 8.09 -1.74 2.30
N ASP A 62 8.54 -2.75 3.03
CA ASP A 62 8.78 -4.11 2.52
C ASP A 62 7.56 -5.02 2.75
N GLU A 63 7.65 -6.28 2.32
CA GLU A 63 6.56 -7.26 2.50
C GLU A 63 6.12 -7.42 3.97
N ALA A 64 7.04 -7.26 4.93
CA ALA A 64 6.73 -7.37 6.34
C ALA A 64 5.94 -6.14 6.82
N ALA A 65 6.30 -4.94 6.35
CA ALA A 65 5.57 -3.70 6.62
C ALA A 65 4.18 -3.70 5.97
N ILE A 66 4.09 -4.23 4.74
CA ILE A 66 2.83 -4.39 4.00
C ILE A 66 1.87 -5.31 4.75
N LYS A 67 2.33 -6.52 5.13
CA LYS A 67 1.50 -7.50 5.87
C LYS A 67 1.06 -7.01 7.25
N ALA A 68 1.80 -6.08 7.86
CA ALA A 68 1.49 -5.52 9.17
C ALA A 68 0.59 -4.27 9.12
N HIS A 69 0.22 -3.78 7.93
CA HIS A 69 -0.57 -2.55 7.70
C HIS A 69 -0.24 -1.41 8.66
N MET A 70 1.03 -1.04 8.66
CA MET A 70 1.49 0.05 9.49
C MET A 70 1.41 1.32 8.68
N ASN A 71 0.44 2.18 9.02
CA ASN A 71 0.33 3.54 8.52
C ASN A 71 1.74 4.14 8.34
N PRO A 72 2.15 4.50 7.11
CA PRO A 72 3.54 4.87 6.79
C PRO A 72 4.02 6.14 7.52
N VAL A 73 3.08 6.90 8.07
CA VAL A 73 3.34 8.10 8.87
C VAL A 73 3.42 7.77 10.37
N LEU A 74 2.76 6.71 10.83
CA LEU A 74 2.71 6.35 12.25
C LEU A 74 3.97 5.53 12.63
N PRO A 75 4.78 5.99 13.60
CA PRO A 75 6.00 5.28 13.99
C PRO A 75 5.73 3.85 14.46
N LYS A 76 6.68 2.94 14.18
CA LYS A 76 6.45 1.50 14.41
C LYS A 76 6.12 1.13 15.85
N ALA A 77 6.81 1.75 16.80
CA ALA A 77 6.58 1.53 18.22
C ALA A 77 5.20 2.02 18.70
N GLN A 78 4.60 2.98 18.00
CA GLN A 78 3.26 3.50 18.30
C GLN A 78 2.20 2.58 17.71
N ALA A 79 2.29 2.29 16.41
CA ALA A 79 1.34 1.44 15.70
C ALA A 79 1.16 0.05 16.36
N ALA A 80 2.23 -0.54 16.90
CA ALA A 80 2.18 -1.82 17.62
C ALA A 80 1.30 -1.81 18.90
N LYS A 81 0.84 -0.64 19.34
CA LYS A 81 -0.01 -0.46 20.53
C LYS A 81 -1.39 0.09 20.18
N CYS A 82 -1.70 0.21 18.89
CA CYS A 82 -2.95 0.77 18.40
C CYS A 82 -3.81 -0.33 17.77
N ASP A 83 -5.11 -0.08 17.73
CA ASP A 83 -6.02 -0.82 16.88
C ASP A 83 -5.92 -0.24 15.46
N LEU A 84 -5.54 -1.05 14.48
CA LEU A 84 -5.21 -0.61 13.13
C LEU A 84 -6.28 -1.06 12.15
N ASP A 85 -6.70 -0.16 11.27
CA ASP A 85 -7.67 -0.43 10.21
C ASP A 85 -7.16 0.14 8.87
N PHE A 86 -7.39 -0.60 7.79
CA PHE A 86 -6.99 -0.23 6.44
C PHE A 86 -8.16 -0.41 5.48
N THR A 87 -8.36 0.58 4.63
CA THR A 87 -9.35 0.52 3.56
C THR A 87 -8.74 1.06 2.28
N ASP A 88 -8.85 0.29 1.20
CA ASP A 88 -8.57 0.73 -0.16
C ASP A 88 -9.89 0.86 -0.94
N MET A 89 -10.21 2.07 -1.37
CA MET A 89 -11.34 2.36 -2.25
C MET A 89 -10.92 3.22 -3.45
N GLY A 90 -9.63 3.17 -3.83
CA GLY A 90 -8.99 4.09 -4.79
C GLY A 90 -8.20 5.21 -4.11
N ASP A 91 -8.63 5.60 -2.90
CA ASP A 91 -7.82 6.33 -1.93
C ASP A 91 -7.42 5.37 -0.81
N LEU A 92 -6.15 5.40 -0.41
CA LEU A 92 -5.66 4.59 0.71
C LEU A 92 -6.00 5.29 2.03
N ALA A 93 -6.71 4.56 2.89
CA ALA A 93 -7.05 4.99 4.23
C ALA A 93 -6.33 4.11 5.26
N PHE A 94 -5.48 4.73 6.08
CA PHE A 94 -4.83 4.06 7.21
C PHE A 94 -5.30 4.69 8.52
N ASP A 95 -6.18 3.99 9.23
CA ASP A 95 -6.69 4.40 10.53
C ASP A 95 -5.97 3.68 11.65
N ALA A 96 -5.74 4.38 12.75
CA ALA A 96 -5.21 3.83 13.97
C ALA A 96 -5.86 4.48 15.19
N THR A 97 -6.51 3.69 16.03
CA THR A 97 -7.00 4.14 17.34
C THR A 97 -5.96 3.78 18.39
N CYS A 98 -5.31 4.80 18.93
CA CYS A 98 -4.23 4.71 19.88
C CYS A 98 -4.64 5.25 21.26
N LYS A 99 -3.78 5.08 22.26
CA LYS A 99 -4.02 5.57 23.63
C LYS A 99 -4.11 7.10 23.69
N ASP A 100 -3.33 7.80 22.88
CA ASP A 100 -3.21 9.26 22.79
C ASP A 100 -4.29 9.91 21.90
N GLY A 101 -4.86 9.16 20.96
CA GLY A 101 -5.88 9.69 20.07
C GLY A 101 -6.15 8.79 18.87
N ASP A 102 -6.92 9.31 17.94
CA ASP A 102 -7.18 8.67 16.65
C ASP A 102 -6.27 9.30 15.59
N HIS A 103 -5.62 8.45 14.81
CA HIS A 103 -4.72 8.83 13.73
C HIS A 103 -5.32 8.33 12.42
N ARG A 104 -5.46 9.20 11.42
CA ARG A 104 -6.11 8.88 10.15
C ARG A 104 -5.29 9.44 9.02
N LEU A 105 -4.64 8.57 8.24
CA LEU A 105 -4.01 8.95 6.99
C LEU A 105 -4.99 8.68 5.85
N ARG A 106 -5.17 9.67 4.98
CA ARG A 106 -5.91 9.54 3.72
C ARG A 106 -5.00 10.02 2.61
N ILE A 107 -4.67 9.16 1.65
CA ILE A 107 -3.78 9.50 0.53
C ILE A 107 -4.29 8.93 -0.77
N SER A 108 -4.03 9.66 -1.85
CA SER A 108 -4.37 9.27 -3.22
C SER A 108 -3.13 9.33 -4.09
N GLN A 109 -3.07 8.48 -5.11
CA GLN A 109 -1.98 8.52 -6.07
C GLN A 109 -2.09 9.78 -6.92
N ALA A 110 -1.06 10.63 -6.90
CA ALA A 110 -0.99 11.84 -7.72
C ALA A 110 -0.16 11.64 -8.99
N ALA A 111 0.83 10.75 -8.94
CA ALA A 111 1.59 10.28 -10.08
C ALA A 111 2.20 8.88 -9.77
N GLU A 112 2.84 8.26 -10.76
CA GLU A 112 3.57 7.01 -10.53
C GLU A 112 4.61 7.19 -9.40
N GLY A 113 4.56 6.32 -8.39
CA GLY A 113 5.44 6.42 -7.22
C GLY A 113 5.24 7.66 -6.35
N PHE A 114 4.15 8.42 -6.52
CA PHE A 114 3.90 9.65 -5.76
C PHE A 114 2.46 9.74 -5.27
N TRP A 115 2.31 9.82 -3.95
CA TRP A 115 1.04 9.87 -3.24
C TRP A 115 0.97 11.12 -2.38
N ARG A 116 -0.23 11.66 -2.21
CA ARG A 116 -0.46 12.86 -1.39
C ARG A 116 -1.79 12.79 -0.67
N GLY A 117 -1.91 13.50 0.44
CA GLY A 117 -3.18 13.68 1.13
C GLY A 117 -3.01 14.33 2.49
N THR A 118 -3.80 13.90 3.48
CA THR A 118 -3.78 14.49 4.82
C THR A 118 -3.62 13.43 5.89
N TYR A 119 -2.93 13.81 6.95
CA TYR A 119 -2.87 13.03 8.18
C TYR A 119 -3.61 13.79 9.27
N ARG A 120 -4.71 13.23 9.74
CA ARG A 120 -5.51 13.81 10.81
C ARG A 120 -5.23 13.11 12.12
N PHE A 121 -4.84 13.87 13.13
CA PHE A 121 -4.75 13.43 14.51
C PHE A 121 -5.84 14.10 15.34
N VAL A 122 -6.58 13.31 16.11
CA VAL A 122 -7.55 13.79 17.09
C VAL A 122 -7.17 13.24 18.46
N GLY A 123 -6.62 14.11 19.30
CA GLY A 123 -6.22 13.76 20.67
C GLY A 123 -7.43 13.58 21.60
N LYS A 124 -7.23 12.90 22.72
CA LYS A 124 -8.27 12.73 23.75
C LYS A 124 -8.62 14.03 24.50
N ALA A 125 -7.71 15.01 24.52
CA ALA A 125 -7.97 16.31 25.13
C ALA A 125 -8.83 17.19 24.19
N PRO A 126 -9.82 17.93 24.71
CA PRO A 126 -10.64 18.82 23.91
C PRO A 126 -9.79 19.82 23.12
N GLY A 127 -10.12 20.01 21.84
CA GLY A 127 -9.43 20.95 20.96
C GLY A 127 -8.06 20.49 20.45
N THR A 128 -7.61 19.27 20.79
CA THR A 128 -6.36 18.72 20.26
C THR A 128 -6.64 18.06 18.91
N MET A 129 -6.50 18.84 17.83
CA MET A 129 -6.64 18.37 16.46
C MET A 129 -5.49 18.92 15.62
N LEU A 130 -4.90 18.06 14.80
CA LEU A 130 -3.92 18.43 13.80
C LEU A 130 -4.31 17.77 12.48
N GLU A 131 -4.16 18.49 11.37
CA GLU A 131 -4.41 17.95 10.03
C GLU A 131 -3.35 18.42 9.04
N PRO A 132 -2.07 18.02 9.21
CA PRO A 132 -1.03 18.31 8.24
C PRO A 132 -1.27 17.64 6.88
N ALA A 133 -0.73 18.27 5.84
CA ALA A 133 -0.61 17.64 4.53
C ALA A 133 0.56 16.64 4.53
N VAL A 134 0.42 15.57 3.76
CA VAL A 134 1.43 14.52 3.65
C VAL A 134 1.71 14.21 2.19
N GLU A 135 2.97 14.04 1.86
CA GLU A 135 3.44 13.49 0.59
C GLU A 135 4.28 12.23 0.84
N LEU A 136 4.11 11.24 -0.03
CA LEU A 136 4.94 10.04 -0.06
C LEU A 136 5.48 9.85 -1.47
N LYS A 137 6.80 9.81 -1.59
CA LYS A 137 7.51 9.62 -2.85
C LYS A 137 8.36 8.35 -2.77
N LYS A 138 8.15 7.42 -3.70
CA LYS A 138 9.01 6.25 -3.87
C LYS A 138 10.36 6.73 -4.41
N ILE A 139 11.43 6.37 -3.73
CA ILE A 139 12.80 6.78 -4.07
C ILE A 139 13.70 5.60 -4.47
N ALA A 140 13.32 4.37 -4.11
CA ALA A 140 13.91 3.15 -4.65
C ALA A 140 12.90 1.98 -4.62
N ASP A 141 13.12 0.97 -5.45
CA ASP A 141 12.29 -0.24 -5.49
C ASP A 141 12.58 -1.22 -4.36
N THR A 142 13.76 -1.12 -3.76
CA THR A 142 14.22 -1.95 -2.64
C THR A 142 14.62 -1.05 -1.46
N CYS A 143 14.66 -1.63 -0.26
CA CYS A 143 15.12 -0.94 0.95
C CYS A 143 16.62 -1.09 1.22
N GLU A 144 17.34 -1.72 0.30
CA GLU A 144 18.79 -1.96 0.34
C GLU A 144 19.58 -0.80 -0.27
#